data_AF-H0EX67-F1
#
_entry.id   AF-H0EX67-F1
#
_cell.length_a   1.000
_cell.length_b   1.000
_cell.length_c   1.000
_cell.angle_alpha   90.00
_cell.angle_beta   90.00
_cell.angle_gamma   90.00
#
_symmetry.space_group_name_H-M   'P 1'
#
loop_
_entity.id
_entity.type
_entity.pdbx_description
1 polymer ?
#
loop_
_entity_poly.entity_id
_entity_poly.type
_entity_poly.pdbx_seq_one_letter_code
_entity_poly.pdbx_strand_id
1 'polypeptide(L)'
;MAPPSPTSLYNQHRSRRKLEKKAKLYKEMKRRDYIPKEGEEELVDFDRKWVDRDAKGEVSSSDSEVDDGGEMVDYEDEYGRLRRGTKADAERMERRKLNKVLGQEELDRISARPAQPEKVIYGDTVQTLAFNPDEEIHEKMEALAGKRDRSMTPPEQRHYEADKEFRIRGVGFYNFSKDEEGRKREMEALEAERKETERLRKERDEKKDKRKKELEERRKAISEKRAKKQAESFLDNLGADLG
;
A
#
# COMPACT_ATOMS: atom_id res chain seq x y z
N MET A 1 16.01 -4.51 -25.29
CA MET A 1 14.70 -4.84 -24.68
C MET A 1 14.09 -5.97 -25.48
N ALA A 2 13.88 -7.15 -24.88
CA ALA A 2 13.22 -8.27 -25.57
C ALA A 2 11.72 -7.93 -25.77
N PRO A 3 11.12 -8.28 -26.93
CA PRO A 3 9.70 -8.03 -27.15
C PRO A 3 8.86 -8.85 -26.14
N PRO A 4 7.77 -8.27 -25.61
CA PRO A 4 6.93 -8.97 -24.65
C PRO A 4 6.32 -10.22 -25.30
N SER A 5 6.22 -11.31 -24.52
CA SER A 5 5.61 -12.55 -24.99
C SER A 5 4.15 -12.32 -25.45
N PRO A 6 3.67 -13.04 -26.48
CA PRO A 6 2.32 -12.84 -27.03
C PRO A 6 1.21 -13.00 -25.96
N THR A 7 1.44 -13.85 -24.96
CA THR A 7 0.54 -14.03 -23.82
C THR A 7 0.49 -12.80 -22.90
N SER A 8 1.61 -12.10 -22.73
CA SER A 8 1.69 -10.86 -21.94
C SER A 8 0.92 -9.73 -22.62
N LEU A 9 1.09 -9.56 -23.93
CA LEU A 9 0.34 -8.57 -24.72
C LEU A 9 -1.17 -8.84 -24.68
N TYR A 10 -1.59 -10.09 -24.82
CA TYR A 10 -3.00 -10.46 -24.70
C TYR A 10 -3.60 -10.07 -23.34
N ASN A 11 -2.87 -10.32 -22.25
CA ASN A 11 -3.31 -9.95 -20.91
C ASN A 11 -3.36 -8.42 -20.72
N GLN A 12 -2.40 -7.68 -21.29
CA GLN A 12 -2.37 -6.21 -21.23
C GLN A 12 -3.50 -5.56 -22.03
N HIS A 13 -3.81 -6.07 -23.23
CA HIS A 13 -4.97 -5.61 -24.00
C HIS A 13 -6.29 -5.93 -23.28
N ARG A 14 -6.40 -7.11 -22.64
CA ARG A 14 -7.57 -7.48 -21.85
C ARG A 14 -7.73 -6.59 -20.61
N SER A 15 -6.65 -6.27 -19.90
CA SER A 15 -6.70 -5.40 -18.73
C SER A 15 -7.04 -3.96 -19.11
N ARG A 16 -6.43 -3.43 -20.17
CA ARG A 16 -6.72 -2.09 -20.70
C ARG A 16 -8.18 -1.94 -21.13
N ARG A 17 -8.74 -2.90 -21.87
CA ARG A 17 -10.17 -2.87 -22.27
C ARG A 17 -11.11 -2.92 -21.07
N LYS A 18 -10.77 -3.66 -20.01
CA LYS A 18 -11.55 -3.68 -18.77
C LYS A 18 -11.48 -2.35 -18.02
N LEU A 19 -10.30 -1.73 -17.96
CA LEU A 19 -10.11 -0.42 -17.35
C LEU A 19 -10.85 0.68 -18.11
N GLU A 20 -10.81 0.68 -19.44
CA GLU A 20 -11.54 1.64 -20.27
C GLU A 20 -13.06 1.52 -20.06
N LYS A 21 -13.60 0.30 -19.95
CA LYS A 21 -15.01 0.07 -19.60
C LYS A 21 -15.37 0.62 -18.22
N LYS A 22 -14.52 0.36 -17.21
CA LYS A 22 -14.71 0.91 -15.86
C LYS A 22 -14.64 2.44 -15.86
N ALA A 23 -13.69 3.04 -16.58
CA ALA A 23 -13.55 4.48 -16.66
C ALA A 23 -14.76 5.16 -17.31
N LYS A 24 -15.35 4.55 -18.35
CA LYS A 24 -16.62 5.02 -18.93
C LYS A 24 -17.76 4.95 -17.93
N LEU A 25 -17.90 3.82 -17.24
CA LEU A 25 -18.90 3.62 -16.18
C LEU A 25 -18.79 4.70 -15.09
N TYR A 26 -17.57 4.94 -14.58
CA TYR A 26 -17.36 5.99 -13.57
C TYR A 26 -17.67 7.40 -14.08
N LYS A 27 -17.40 7.70 -15.36
CA LYS A 27 -17.77 9.00 -15.96
C LYS A 27 -19.29 9.16 -16.07
N GLU A 28 -20.00 8.09 -16.41
CA GLU A 28 -21.46 8.05 -16.50
C GLU A 28 -22.11 8.18 -15.11
N MET A 29 -21.62 7.44 -14.12
CA MET A 29 -22.03 7.56 -12.71
C MET A 29 -21.77 8.97 -12.16
N LYS A 30 -20.63 9.59 -12.51
CA LYS A 30 -20.32 10.98 -12.12
C LYS A 30 -21.22 12.00 -12.82
N ARG A 31 -21.74 11.69 -14.01
CA ARG A 31 -22.58 12.60 -14.82
C ARG A 31 -24.09 12.43 -14.55
N ARG A 32 -24.49 11.51 -13.66
CA ARG A 32 -25.89 11.12 -13.35
C ARG A 32 -26.63 10.40 -14.47
N ASP A 33 -25.93 9.91 -15.49
CA ASP A 33 -26.53 9.21 -16.63
C ASP A 33 -26.59 7.68 -16.42
N TYR A 34 -26.16 7.18 -15.26
CA TYR A 34 -26.06 5.75 -14.98
C TYR A 34 -27.39 5.15 -14.52
N ILE A 35 -27.87 4.12 -15.23
CA ILE A 35 -29.04 3.33 -14.86
C ILE A 35 -28.55 1.95 -14.39
N PRO A 36 -28.77 1.55 -13.12
CA PRO A 36 -28.40 0.24 -12.62
C PRO A 36 -29.05 -0.88 -13.42
N LYS A 37 -28.30 -1.96 -13.69
CA LYS A 37 -28.87 -3.18 -14.24
C LYS A 37 -29.55 -3.98 -13.14
N GLU A 38 -30.65 -4.65 -13.49
CA GLU A 38 -31.50 -5.42 -12.58
C GLU A 38 -30.65 -6.41 -11.75
N GLY A 39 -30.57 -6.18 -10.42
CA GLY A 39 -29.85 -7.02 -9.46
C GLY A 39 -28.50 -6.50 -8.95
N GLU A 40 -27.99 -5.36 -9.45
CA GLU A 40 -26.80 -4.70 -8.89
C GLU A 40 -27.23 -3.55 -7.94
N GLU A 41 -27.19 -3.79 -6.62
CA GLU A 41 -27.45 -2.74 -5.62
C GLU A 41 -26.30 -1.72 -5.62
N GLU A 42 -26.63 -0.44 -5.85
CA GLU A 42 -25.66 0.65 -5.86
C GLU A 42 -25.25 1.00 -4.42
N LEU A 43 -24.09 0.50 -3.99
CA LEU A 43 -23.57 0.73 -2.62
C LEU A 43 -23.18 2.19 -2.33
N VAL A 44 -23.13 3.07 -3.35
CA VAL A 44 -22.68 4.46 -3.23
C VAL A 44 -23.70 5.38 -3.89
N ASP A 45 -24.42 6.15 -3.09
CA ASP A 45 -25.31 7.22 -3.57
C ASP A 45 -24.46 8.41 -4.08
N PHE A 46 -24.25 8.48 -5.40
CA PHE A 46 -23.51 9.55 -6.06
C PHE A 46 -24.26 10.88 -6.08
N ASP A 47 -25.59 10.85 -5.98
CA ASP A 47 -26.42 12.05 -5.93
C ASP A 47 -26.24 12.79 -4.60
N ARG A 48 -26.24 12.05 -3.48
CA ARG A 48 -25.92 12.62 -2.17
C ARG A 48 -24.49 13.19 -2.10
N LYS A 49 -23.52 12.49 -2.69
CA LYS A 49 -22.13 12.97 -2.78
C LYS A 49 -21.97 14.23 -3.62
N TRP A 50 -22.75 14.38 -4.69
CA TRP A 50 -22.74 15.61 -5.48
C TRP A 50 -23.25 16.78 -4.65
N VAL A 51 -24.40 16.63 -4.00
CA VAL A 51 -25.01 17.68 -3.17
C VAL A 51 -24.07 18.09 -2.03
N ASP A 52 -23.41 17.12 -1.37
CA ASP A 52 -22.44 17.41 -0.31
C ASP A 52 -21.17 18.14 -0.83
N ARG A 53 -20.77 17.94 -2.10
CA ARG A 53 -19.63 18.64 -2.70
C ARG A 53 -19.96 20.08 -3.09
N ASP A 54 -21.15 20.31 -3.65
CA ASP A 54 -21.63 21.66 -3.95
C ASP A 54 -21.87 22.44 -2.65
N ALA A 55 -22.42 21.80 -1.61
CA ALA A 55 -22.61 22.40 -0.28
C ALA A 55 -21.28 22.73 0.42
N LYS A 56 -20.20 21.97 0.14
CA LYS A 56 -18.84 22.25 0.63
C LYS A 56 -18.06 23.25 -0.23
N GLY A 57 -18.63 23.76 -1.34
CA GLY A 57 -17.97 24.74 -2.20
C GLY A 57 -16.69 24.23 -2.87
N GLU A 58 -16.52 22.92 -3.01
CA GLU A 58 -15.34 22.33 -3.62
C GLU A 58 -15.50 22.29 -5.15
N VAL A 59 -15.47 23.49 -5.74
CA VAL A 59 -15.41 23.68 -7.19
C VAL A 59 -14.12 23.02 -7.72
N SER A 60 -14.31 21.95 -8.48
CA SER A 60 -13.25 21.43 -9.35
C SER A 60 -12.81 22.58 -10.24
N SER A 61 -11.59 23.09 -10.03
CA SER A 61 -10.93 24.07 -10.89
C SER A 61 -10.89 23.50 -12.30
N SER A 62 -11.93 23.83 -13.05
CA SER A 62 -12.12 23.51 -14.45
C SER A 62 -11.37 24.59 -15.20
N ASP A 63 -10.17 24.24 -15.65
CA ASP A 63 -9.77 24.40 -17.05
C ASP A 63 -10.41 25.63 -17.72
N SER A 64 -9.94 26.80 -17.32
CA SER A 64 -10.23 28.04 -18.05
C SER A 64 -9.18 28.11 -19.14
N GLU A 65 -9.59 27.79 -20.36
CA GLU A 65 -8.89 28.10 -21.61
C GLU A 65 -8.41 29.57 -21.54
N VAL A 66 -7.12 29.76 -21.30
CA VAL A 66 -6.50 31.10 -21.27
C VAL A 66 -6.25 31.50 -22.72
N ASP A 67 -7.03 32.47 -23.18
CA ASP A 67 -6.88 33.22 -24.42
C ASP A 67 -5.46 33.84 -24.49
N ASP A 68 -4.58 33.21 -25.28
CA ASP A 68 -3.14 33.51 -25.45
C ASP A 68 -2.93 34.73 -26.37
N GLY A 69 -3.56 35.86 -26.04
CA GLY A 69 -3.48 37.12 -26.81
C GLY A 69 -2.94 38.33 -26.04
N GLY A 70 -2.59 38.17 -24.76
CA GLY A 70 -2.16 39.27 -23.90
C GLY A 70 -0.67 39.64 -24.03
N GLU A 71 -0.35 40.92 -23.89
CA GLU A 71 1.03 41.42 -23.76
C GLU A 71 1.74 40.73 -22.57
N MET A 72 2.85 40.06 -22.86
CA MET A 72 3.66 39.32 -21.88
C MET A 72 4.66 40.28 -21.23
N VAL A 73 4.52 40.49 -19.92
CA VAL A 73 5.35 41.36 -19.10
C VAL A 73 6.10 40.50 -18.08
N ASP A 74 7.36 40.85 -17.81
CA ASP A 74 8.14 40.24 -16.74
C ASP A 74 7.79 40.94 -15.40
N TYR A 75 7.35 40.18 -14.39
CA TYR A 75 6.98 40.70 -13.07
C TYR A 75 7.54 39.84 -11.94
N GLU A 76 7.64 40.40 -10.72
CA GLU A 76 8.15 39.68 -9.55
C GLU A 76 7.05 38.90 -8.81
N ASP A 77 7.28 37.60 -8.65
CA ASP A 77 6.45 36.66 -7.87
C ASP A 77 6.61 36.86 -6.35
N GLU A 78 5.76 36.21 -5.54
CA GLU A 78 5.75 36.30 -4.06
C GLU A 78 7.08 35.92 -3.41
N TYR A 79 7.89 35.15 -4.13
CA TYR A 79 9.20 34.67 -3.72
C TYR A 79 10.36 35.54 -4.26
N GLY A 80 10.07 36.72 -4.83
CA GLY A 80 11.08 37.62 -5.38
C GLY A 80 11.74 37.11 -6.68
N ARG A 81 11.09 36.18 -7.38
CA ARG A 81 11.58 35.64 -8.66
C ARG A 81 10.93 36.39 -9.81
N LEU A 82 11.70 36.71 -10.85
CA LEU A 82 11.17 37.25 -12.09
C LEU A 82 10.43 36.16 -12.87
N ARG A 83 9.14 36.39 -13.16
CA ARG A 83 8.27 35.50 -13.94
C ARG A 83 7.69 36.27 -15.11
N ARG A 84 7.65 35.65 -16.29
CA ARG A 84 6.93 36.17 -17.46
C ARG A 84 5.45 35.77 -17.37
N GLY A 85 4.55 36.74 -17.52
CA GLY A 85 3.11 36.48 -17.55
C GLY A 85 2.33 37.63 -18.16
N THR A 86 1.01 37.56 -18.11
CA THR A 86 0.17 38.61 -18.70
C THR A 86 0.22 39.89 -17.86
N LYS A 87 -0.06 41.04 -18.47
CA LYS A 87 -0.21 42.31 -17.75
C LYS A 87 -1.25 42.23 -16.62
N ALA A 88 -2.34 41.50 -16.83
CA ALA A 88 -3.37 41.28 -15.80
C ALA A 88 -2.85 40.49 -14.59
N ASP A 89 -1.94 39.55 -14.81
CA ASP A 89 -1.28 38.82 -13.71
C ASP A 89 -0.33 39.73 -12.94
N ALA A 90 0.43 40.58 -13.63
CA ALA A 90 1.33 41.55 -12.99
C ALA A 90 0.56 42.52 -12.08
N GLU A 91 -0.54 43.09 -12.56
CA GLU A 91 -1.40 44.01 -11.76
C GLU A 91 -2.05 43.31 -10.56
N ARG A 92 -2.47 42.04 -10.72
CA ARG A 92 -3.00 41.24 -9.61
C ARG A 92 -1.96 41.04 -8.51
N MET A 93 -0.72 40.81 -8.89
CA MET A 93 0.39 40.61 -7.97
C MET A 93 0.78 41.89 -7.23
N GLU A 94 0.82 43.02 -7.93
CA GLU A 94 1.04 44.33 -7.31
C GLU A 94 -0.06 44.68 -6.31
N ARG A 95 -1.33 44.42 -6.66
CA ARG A 95 -2.45 44.63 -5.71
C ARG A 95 -2.32 43.74 -4.47
N ARG A 96 -1.87 42.49 -4.63
CA ARG A 96 -1.61 41.59 -3.49
C ARG A 96 -0.47 42.10 -2.62
N LYS A 97 0.62 42.61 -3.20
CA LYS A 97 1.73 43.23 -2.46
C LYS A 97 1.26 44.43 -1.64
N LEU A 98 0.51 45.34 -2.27
CA LEU A 98 -0.03 46.53 -1.59
C LEU A 98 -0.95 46.16 -0.43
N ASN A 99 -1.88 45.22 -0.64
CA ASN A 99 -2.79 44.76 0.41
C ASN A 99 -2.03 44.07 1.57
N LYS A 100 -0.93 43.36 1.28
CA LYS A 100 -0.09 42.73 2.30
C LYS A 100 0.60 43.79 3.17
N VAL A 101 1.15 44.84 2.56
CA VAL A 101 1.79 45.95 3.28
C VAL A 101 0.76 46.67 4.16
N LEU A 102 -0.39 47.05 3.60
CA LEU A 102 -1.46 47.71 4.35
C LEU A 102 -2.00 46.84 5.49
N GLY A 103 -2.21 45.54 5.24
CA GLY A 103 -2.66 44.60 6.26
C GLY A 103 -1.62 44.41 7.37
N GLN A 104 -0.33 44.45 7.05
CA GLN A 104 0.73 44.40 8.04
C GLN A 104 0.75 45.66 8.91
N GLU A 105 0.63 46.85 8.32
CA GLU A 105 0.53 48.11 9.07
C GLU A 105 -0.71 48.16 9.99
N GLU A 106 -1.84 47.62 9.54
CA GLU A 106 -3.07 47.56 10.33
C GLU A 106 -2.93 46.58 11.50
N LEU A 107 -2.31 45.41 11.27
CA LEU A 107 -1.98 44.46 12.33
C LEU A 107 -1.01 45.05 13.36
N ASP A 108 -0.01 45.81 12.93
CA ASP A 108 0.95 46.46 13.81
C ASP A 108 0.28 47.54 14.69
N ARG A 109 -0.74 48.23 14.17
CA ARG A 109 -1.54 49.22 14.94
C ARG A 109 -2.49 48.58 15.95
N ILE A 110 -3.04 47.40 15.64
CA ILE A 110 -4.04 46.71 16.48
C ILE A 110 -3.37 45.76 17.49
N SER A 111 -2.13 45.35 17.24
CA SER A 111 -1.36 44.47 18.12
C SER A 111 -1.16 45.11 19.50
N ALA A 112 -1.52 44.36 20.56
CA ALA A 112 -1.23 44.74 21.94
C ALA A 112 0.26 44.59 22.31
N ARG A 113 1.11 44.15 21.37
CA ARG A 113 2.56 44.06 21.56
C ARG A 113 3.19 45.43 21.31
N PRO A 114 4.15 45.87 22.14
CA PRO A 114 4.88 47.10 21.90
C PRO A 114 5.64 47.03 20.57
N ALA A 115 5.70 48.17 19.87
CA ALA A 115 6.47 48.30 18.63
C ALA A 115 7.96 47.96 18.87
N GLN A 116 8.59 47.31 17.89
CA GLN A 116 10.01 46.99 17.95
C GLN A 116 10.82 48.30 18.04
N PRO A 117 11.83 48.41 18.94
CA PRO A 117 12.59 49.64 19.10
C PRO A 117 13.37 49.99 17.82
N GLU A 118 13.24 51.23 17.35
CA GLU A 118 13.95 51.75 16.16
C GLU A 118 15.47 51.79 16.34
N LYS A 119 15.93 51.97 17.58
CA LYS A 119 17.35 52.01 17.95
C LYS A 119 17.66 50.81 18.83
N VAL A 120 18.05 49.72 18.19
CA VAL A 120 18.69 48.60 18.89
C VAL A 120 20.05 49.08 19.36
N ILE A 121 20.32 49.00 20.66
CA ILE A 121 21.65 49.29 21.20
C ILE A 121 22.56 48.13 20.80
N TYR A 122 23.42 48.35 19.81
CA TYR A 122 24.51 47.43 19.50
C TYR A 122 25.61 47.64 20.55
N GLY A 123 25.57 46.83 21.61
CA GLY A 123 26.72 46.68 22.50
C GLY A 123 27.72 45.72 21.88
N ASP A 124 29.02 46.00 22.04
CA ASP A 124 30.13 45.20 21.50
C ASP A 124 30.16 43.76 22.07
N THR A 125 29.47 43.53 23.20
CA THR A 125 29.26 42.21 23.78
C THR A 125 27.79 41.80 23.61
N VAL A 126 27.51 40.95 22.63
CA VAL A 126 26.24 40.25 22.54
C VAL A 126 26.13 39.37 23.79
N GLN A 127 25.12 39.61 24.64
CA GLN A 127 24.84 38.76 25.80
C GLN A 127 24.22 37.43 25.33
N THR A 128 24.99 36.60 24.65
CA THR A 128 24.56 35.30 24.10
C THR A 128 24.11 34.32 25.20
N LEU A 129 24.54 34.54 26.44
CA LEU A 129 24.22 33.70 27.59
C LEU A 129 23.03 34.21 28.43
N ALA A 130 22.49 35.39 28.17
CA ALA A 130 21.40 35.95 28.98
C ALA A 130 20.01 35.36 28.66
N PHE A 131 19.87 34.73 27.49
CA PHE A 131 18.63 34.10 27.06
C PHE A 131 18.97 32.80 26.33
N ASN A 132 18.90 31.67 27.05
CA ASN A 132 19.12 30.35 26.48
C ASN A 132 17.78 29.61 26.40
N PRO A 133 17.00 29.75 25.30
CA PRO A 133 15.69 29.11 25.18
C PRO A 133 15.79 27.58 25.17
N ASP A 134 16.99 27.04 24.96
CA ASP A 134 17.26 25.61 24.90
C ASP A 134 17.51 24.99 26.28
N GLU A 135 17.62 25.78 27.36
CA GLU A 135 17.86 25.28 28.71
C GLU A 135 16.74 24.32 29.17
N GLU A 136 15.47 24.71 28.96
CA GLU A 136 14.34 23.82 29.24
C GLU A 136 14.35 22.55 28.38
N ILE A 137 14.86 22.64 27.15
CA ILE A 137 14.96 21.49 26.24
C ILE A 137 16.04 20.54 26.76
N HIS A 138 17.18 21.06 27.21
CA HIS A 138 18.25 20.29 27.82
C HIS A 138 17.79 19.57 29.09
N GLU A 139 17.08 20.24 29.99
CA GLU A 139 16.53 19.62 31.21
C GLU A 139 15.54 18.49 30.89
N LYS A 140 14.62 18.70 29.93
CA LYS A 140 13.66 17.69 29.49
C LYS A 140 14.37 16.48 28.86
N MET A 141 15.41 16.74 28.07
CA MET A 141 16.23 15.69 27.44
C MET A 141 17.02 14.89 28.47
N GLU A 142 17.57 15.54 29.50
CA GLU A 142 18.26 14.89 30.61
C GLU A 142 17.30 14.02 31.44
N ALA A 143 16.11 14.54 31.75
CA ALA A 143 15.07 13.79 32.44
C ALA A 143 14.61 12.56 31.64
N LEU A 144 14.51 12.66 30.31
CA LEU A 144 14.22 11.53 29.43
C LEU A 144 15.37 10.52 29.41
N ALA A 145 16.62 10.99 29.35
CA ALA A 145 17.81 10.13 29.38
C ALA A 145 17.95 9.38 30.71
N GLY A 146 17.60 10.00 31.83
CA GLY A 146 17.57 9.37 33.15
C GLY A 146 16.51 8.26 33.28
N LYS A 147 15.37 8.42 32.59
CA LYS A 147 14.29 7.42 32.53
C LYS A 147 14.53 6.28 31.54
N ARG A 148 15.56 6.38 30.69
CA ARG A 148 15.87 5.36 29.70
C ARG A 148 16.40 4.12 30.41
N ASP A 149 15.84 2.95 30.05
CA ASP A 149 16.38 1.68 30.51
C ASP A 149 17.83 1.52 30.02
N ARG A 150 18.74 1.33 30.98
CA ARG A 150 20.19 1.16 30.75
C ARG A 150 20.56 -0.31 30.60
N SER A 151 19.58 -1.21 30.61
CA SER A 151 19.82 -2.61 30.27
C SER A 151 20.51 -2.71 28.91
N MET A 152 21.46 -3.64 28.82
CA MET A 152 22.14 -3.94 27.57
C MET A 152 21.07 -4.34 26.55
N THR A 153 20.96 -3.56 25.48
CA THR A 153 20.13 -3.86 24.32
C THR A 153 21.08 -4.41 23.26
N PRO A 154 20.91 -5.67 22.79
CA PRO A 154 19.75 -6.54 22.91
C PRO A 154 19.61 -7.24 24.28
N PRO A 155 18.37 -7.49 24.75
CA PRO A 155 18.10 -8.18 26.01
C PRO A 155 18.72 -9.58 26.04
N GLU A 156 18.95 -10.10 27.24
CA GLU A 156 19.34 -11.49 27.45
C GLU A 156 18.38 -12.45 26.73
N GLN A 157 18.92 -13.54 26.19
CA GLN A 157 18.13 -14.55 25.48
C GLN A 157 17.25 -15.32 26.46
N ARG A 158 16.08 -14.76 26.80
CA ARG A 158 15.07 -15.44 27.61
C ARG A 158 14.25 -16.38 26.73
N HIS A 159 14.36 -17.68 27.01
CA HIS A 159 13.58 -18.69 26.32
C HIS A 159 12.23 -18.96 27.01
N TYR A 160 11.31 -19.54 26.25
CA TYR A 160 10.03 -20.01 26.76
C TYR A 160 10.25 -21.08 27.84
N GLU A 161 9.63 -20.87 29.01
CA GLU A 161 9.64 -21.79 30.14
C GLU A 161 8.26 -22.42 30.29
N ALA A 162 8.18 -23.71 30.02
CA ALA A 162 6.90 -24.38 29.96
C ALA A 162 6.23 -24.56 31.34
N ASP A 163 7.01 -24.70 32.40
CA ASP A 163 6.51 -24.88 33.78
C ASP A 163 5.72 -23.67 34.30
N LYS A 164 5.94 -22.49 33.70
CA LYS A 164 5.25 -21.24 34.06
C LYS A 164 3.86 -21.13 33.43
N GLU A 165 3.49 -22.04 32.53
CA GLU A 165 2.24 -21.98 31.81
C GLU A 165 1.36 -23.20 32.05
N PHE A 166 0.04 -23.01 32.03
CA PHE A 166 -0.93 -24.12 32.18
C PHE A 166 -1.22 -24.86 30.86
N ARG A 167 -0.56 -24.48 29.75
CA ARG A 167 -0.73 -25.08 28.42
C ARG A 167 -0.12 -26.47 28.27
N ILE A 168 0.56 -26.97 29.30
CA ILE A 168 1.20 -28.31 29.36
C ILE A 168 0.21 -29.47 29.19
N ARG A 169 -1.10 -29.24 29.34
CA ARG A 169 -2.12 -30.30 29.33
C ARG A 169 -2.44 -30.88 27.93
N GLY A 170 -1.76 -30.45 26.87
CA GLY A 170 -1.95 -30.95 25.50
C GLY A 170 -1.09 -32.17 25.16
N VAL A 171 -1.43 -32.87 24.07
CA VAL A 171 -0.58 -33.92 23.47
C VAL A 171 0.53 -33.29 22.62
N GLY A 172 1.75 -33.85 22.71
CA GLY A 172 2.91 -33.36 21.95
C GLY A 172 3.74 -32.29 22.67
N PHE A 173 3.71 -32.29 23.99
CA PHE A 173 4.50 -31.39 24.81
C PHE A 173 5.96 -31.86 24.94
N TYR A 174 6.92 -30.98 24.65
CA TYR A 174 8.35 -31.24 24.78
C TYR A 174 9.02 -30.07 25.50
N ASN A 175 9.70 -30.36 26.61
CA ASN A 175 10.41 -29.38 27.41
C ASN A 175 11.89 -29.35 27.04
N PHE A 176 12.34 -28.20 26.54
CA PHE A 176 13.75 -27.97 26.30
C PHE A 176 14.50 -27.69 27.61
N SER A 177 15.77 -28.06 27.65
CA SER A 177 16.69 -27.66 28.71
C SER A 177 16.80 -26.13 28.82
N LYS A 178 17.11 -25.68 30.03
CA LYS A 178 17.41 -24.27 30.35
C LYS A 178 18.83 -23.89 29.92
N ASP A 179 19.71 -24.88 29.79
CA ASP A 179 21.09 -24.68 29.34
C ASP A 179 21.14 -24.53 27.82
N GLU A 180 21.80 -23.48 27.33
CA GLU A 180 21.84 -23.17 25.88
C GLU A 180 22.43 -24.31 25.05
N GLU A 181 23.51 -24.96 25.52
CA GLU A 181 24.11 -26.09 24.82
C GLU A 181 23.20 -27.32 24.78
N GLY A 182 22.54 -27.63 25.91
CA GLY A 182 21.61 -28.75 26.00
C GLY A 182 20.42 -28.54 25.07
N ARG A 183 19.84 -27.35 25.13
CA ARG A 183 18.75 -26.92 24.26
C ARG A 183 19.13 -27.00 22.78
N LYS A 184 20.34 -26.58 22.42
CA LYS A 184 20.81 -26.64 21.03
C LYS A 184 20.90 -28.07 20.53
N ARG A 185 21.45 -28.98 21.34
CA ARG A 185 21.51 -30.43 21.01
C ARG A 185 20.10 -31.02 20.86
N GLU A 186 19.18 -30.68 21.75
CA GLU A 186 17.78 -31.11 21.69
C GLU A 186 17.08 -30.60 20.43
N MET A 187 17.30 -29.34 20.06
CA MET A 187 16.79 -28.74 18.81
C MET A 187 17.35 -29.46 17.58
N GLU A 188 18.64 -29.75 17.56
CA GLU A 188 19.30 -30.48 16.47
C GLU A 188 18.76 -31.92 16.35
N ALA A 189 18.51 -32.59 17.47
CA ALA A 189 17.89 -33.92 17.49
C ALA A 189 16.45 -33.90 16.94
N LEU A 190 15.62 -32.94 17.38
CA LEU A 190 14.25 -32.79 16.89
C LEU A 190 14.22 -32.48 15.39
N GLU A 191 15.13 -31.64 14.90
CA GLU A 191 15.28 -31.40 13.47
C GLU A 191 15.67 -32.66 12.68
N ALA A 192 16.53 -33.51 13.25
CA ALA A 192 16.90 -34.77 12.62
C ALA A 192 15.69 -35.71 12.50
N GLU A 193 14.93 -35.91 13.59
CA GLU A 193 13.70 -36.71 13.57
C GLU A 193 12.66 -36.15 12.58
N ARG A 194 12.54 -34.82 12.52
CA ARG A 194 11.67 -34.17 11.53
C ARG A 194 12.10 -34.49 10.10
N LYS A 195 13.40 -34.40 9.79
CA LYS A 195 13.92 -34.73 8.45
C LYS A 195 13.67 -36.19 8.10
N GLU A 196 13.82 -37.11 9.04
CA GLU A 196 13.52 -38.53 8.83
C GLU A 196 12.03 -38.77 8.57
N THR A 197 11.15 -38.20 9.39
CA THR A 197 9.70 -38.37 9.21
C THR A 197 9.20 -37.74 7.91
N GLU A 198 9.75 -36.59 7.50
CA GLU A 198 9.45 -35.98 6.22
C GLU A 198 9.92 -36.84 5.04
N ARG A 199 11.11 -37.46 5.13
CA ARG A 199 11.59 -38.42 4.12
C ARG A 199 10.66 -39.64 4.01
N LEU A 200 10.31 -40.26 5.14
CA LEU A 200 9.41 -41.42 5.15
C LEU A 200 8.02 -41.08 4.61
N ARG A 201 7.50 -39.87 4.89
CA ARG A 201 6.23 -39.40 4.32
C ARG A 201 6.33 -39.25 2.80
N LYS A 202 7.38 -38.60 2.30
CA LYS A 202 7.62 -38.46 0.85
C LYS A 202 7.72 -39.81 0.15
N GLU A 203 8.50 -40.75 0.69
CA GLU A 203 8.61 -42.09 0.11
C GLU A 203 7.27 -42.84 0.08
N ARG A 204 6.47 -42.72 1.13
CA ARG A 204 5.13 -43.30 1.19
C ARG A 204 4.22 -42.71 0.13
N ASP A 205 4.25 -41.39 -0.04
CA ASP A 205 3.41 -40.70 -1.00
C ASP A 205 3.85 -40.98 -2.44
N GLU A 206 5.15 -41.05 -2.71
CA GLU A 206 5.69 -41.50 -4.00
C GLU A 206 5.27 -42.94 -4.34
N LYS A 207 5.31 -43.86 -3.37
CA LYS A 207 4.82 -45.24 -3.57
C LYS A 207 3.32 -45.27 -3.89
N LYS A 208 2.52 -44.45 -3.19
CA LYS A 208 1.09 -44.31 -3.49
C LYS A 208 0.85 -43.76 -4.88
N ASP A 209 1.63 -42.76 -5.30
CA ASP A 209 1.46 -42.13 -6.60
C ASP A 209 1.91 -43.04 -7.75
N LYS A 210 3.00 -43.81 -7.57
CA LYS A 210 3.38 -44.89 -8.51
C LYS A 210 2.24 -45.91 -8.66
N ARG A 211 1.67 -46.38 -7.54
CA ARG A 211 0.53 -47.31 -7.56
C ARG A 211 -0.70 -46.72 -8.25
N LYS A 212 -0.99 -45.43 -8.05
CA LYS A 212 -2.09 -44.74 -8.73
C LYS A 212 -1.86 -44.69 -10.24
N LYS A 213 -0.66 -44.32 -10.69
CA LYS A 213 -0.30 -44.27 -12.12
C LYS A 213 -0.45 -45.64 -12.79
N GLU A 214 0.06 -46.70 -12.17
CA GLU A 214 -0.11 -48.07 -12.68
C GLU A 214 -1.59 -48.48 -12.77
N LEU A 215 -2.40 -48.11 -11.78
CA LEU A 215 -3.84 -48.36 -11.79
C LEU A 215 -4.56 -47.56 -12.91
N GLU A 216 -4.15 -46.31 -13.14
CA GLU A 216 -4.69 -45.49 -14.22
C GLU A 216 -4.32 -46.03 -15.60
N GLU A 217 -3.08 -46.46 -15.81
CA GLU A 217 -2.65 -47.11 -17.06
C GLU A 217 -3.43 -48.40 -17.31
N ARG A 218 -3.60 -49.24 -16.28
CA ARG A 218 -4.45 -50.45 -16.39
C ARG A 218 -5.90 -50.10 -16.72
N ARG A 219 -6.46 -49.06 -16.09
CA ARG A 219 -7.82 -48.57 -16.39
C ARG A 219 -7.94 -48.09 -17.83
N LYS A 220 -6.96 -47.35 -18.35
CA LYS A 220 -6.89 -46.90 -19.75
C LYS A 220 -6.86 -48.09 -20.71
N ALA A 221 -5.95 -49.05 -20.50
CA ALA A 221 -5.85 -50.24 -21.34
C ALA A 221 -7.15 -51.07 -21.34
N ILE A 222 -7.82 -51.21 -20.20
CA ILE A 222 -9.13 -51.89 -20.12
C ILE A 222 -10.19 -51.09 -20.87
N SER A 223 -10.21 -49.76 -20.73
CA SER A 223 -11.17 -48.90 -21.44
C SER A 223 -10.99 -48.97 -22.96
N GLU A 224 -9.76 -48.98 -23.46
CA GLU A 224 -9.45 -49.13 -24.89
C GLU A 224 -9.89 -50.50 -25.42
N LYS A 225 -9.61 -51.58 -24.69
CA LYS A 225 -10.07 -52.93 -25.05
C LYS A 225 -11.60 -53.02 -25.09
N ARG A 226 -12.28 -52.38 -24.13
CA ARG A 226 -13.75 -52.30 -24.10
C ARG A 226 -14.30 -51.48 -25.27
N ALA A 227 -13.70 -50.34 -25.58
CA ALA A 227 -14.10 -49.50 -26.71
C ALA A 227 -13.92 -50.24 -28.06
N LYS A 228 -12.81 -50.96 -28.25
CA LYS A 228 -12.60 -51.81 -29.45
C LYS A 228 -13.67 -52.88 -29.57
N LYS A 229 -13.94 -53.63 -28.50
CA LYS A 229 -14.98 -54.67 -28.48
C LYS A 229 -16.37 -54.08 -28.77
N GLN A 230 -16.68 -52.91 -28.24
CA GLN A 230 -17.94 -52.21 -28.52
C GLN A 230 -18.02 -51.78 -29.99
N ALA A 231 -16.94 -51.26 -30.56
CA ALA A 231 -16.87 -50.88 -31.97
C ALA A 231 -17.02 -52.11 -32.90
N GLU A 232 -16.36 -53.23 -32.61
CA GLU A 232 -16.52 -54.49 -33.34
C GLU A 232 -17.96 -54.99 -33.26
N SER A 233 -18.55 -55.06 -32.06
CA SER A 233 -19.95 -55.48 -31.92
C SER A 233 -20.95 -54.55 -32.62
N PHE A 234 -20.64 -53.26 -32.71
CA PHE A 234 -21.44 -52.30 -33.46
C PHE A 234 -21.34 -52.54 -34.98
N LEU A 235 -20.14 -52.81 -35.49
CA LEU A 235 -19.92 -53.13 -36.91
C LEU A 235 -20.58 -54.45 -37.31
N ASP A 236 -20.47 -55.49 -36.48
CA ASP A 236 -21.12 -56.78 -36.72
C ASP A 236 -22.65 -56.63 -36.80
N ASN A 237 -23.24 -55.85 -35.88
CA ASN A 237 -24.67 -55.60 -35.86
C ASN A 237 -25.12 -54.74 -37.07
N LEU A 238 -24.31 -53.77 -37.51
CA LEU A 238 -24.59 -52.97 -38.71
C LEU A 238 -24.48 -53.80 -40.00
N GLY A 239 -23.54 -54.75 -40.07
CA GLY A 239 -23.41 -55.67 -41.20
C GLY A 239 -24.57 -56.66 -41.32
N ALA A 240 -25.18 -57.04 -40.19
CA ALA A 240 -26.37 -57.89 -40.16
C ALA A 240 -27.66 -57.16 -40.58
N ASP A 241 -27.73 -55.83 -40.42
CA ASP A 241 -28.90 -55.01 -40.79
C ASP A 241 -28.87 -54.57 -42.27
N LEU A 242 -27.73 -54.70 -42.96
CA LEU A 242 -27.51 -54.29 -44.36
C LEU A 242 -27.44 -55.46 -45.36
N GLY A 243 -27.55 -56.71 -44.89
CA GLY A 243 -27.57 -57.92 -45.71
C GLY A 243 -28.92 -58.65 -45.62
#